data_AF-A0A9N8HUX3-F1
#
_entry.id   AF-A0A9N8HUX3-F1
#
_cell.length_a   1.000
_cell.length_b   1.000
_cell.length_c   1.000
_cell.angle_alpha   90.00
_cell.angle_beta   90.00
_cell.angle_gamma   90.00
#
_symmetry.space_group_name_H-M   'P 1'
#
loop_
_entity.id
_entity.type
_entity.pdbx_description
1 polymer ?
#
loop_
_entity_poly.entity_id
_entity_poly.type
_entity_poly.pdbx_seq_one_letter_code
_entity_poly.pdbx_strand_id
1 'polypeptide(L)'
;MFPTPTNPRIQPSTEEVSWLVPSISLEDVEGNPPIDLCCMFCFDGDYAKTAAKMETTKIILPPSIYEPDPDKKDVTLDLIIDKAMKHSDTTLIKGKIDKTVGNEIHYYLLCECKRKYYSQRGATTSAKENQKENFRQDRIVDKGKGSRGPDGRSFPRRTETSKPHKKCPVEFKLRLIPGQYWYFKRTRKALGIHNHSRTPFVDKHRRMKTYSQEELNLAQTYSQICPAGAAMALTSKATGTLAPSKDQLRYNKSPTSNKPVSQSQALIEYLREQVSLKKMRFVALYHEVTETSLLIISKASMNRRAQQMNNEGVFDEDLEQAEDIQLTYEDSSSTVQQLRLKSAAEKVGIAEALLAMKQDMQVGKKVFLACAWCTEEERKLFQKYPEVLMVDVTFQTNNQGRPLFTSCSPGRDMFFFTPLRAYLPSQCRWVFSWLFGSAIPLLLGMYSLARTQLVLSDGDPNIYLSFEEHQPKDE
;
A
#
# COMPACT_ATOMS: atom_id res chain seq x y z
N MET A 1 43.42 -30.50 -2.66
CA MET A 1 42.08 -30.79 -3.21
C MET A 1 41.23 -31.40 -2.10
N PHE A 2 40.26 -30.67 -1.56
CA PHE A 2 39.29 -31.23 -0.61
C PHE A 2 38.09 -31.78 -1.38
N PRO A 3 37.60 -32.98 -1.08
CA PRO A 3 36.46 -33.55 -1.78
C PRO A 3 35.18 -32.81 -1.39
N THR A 4 34.46 -32.30 -2.38
CA THR A 4 33.10 -31.77 -2.23
C THR A 4 32.16 -32.88 -1.71
N PRO A 5 31.34 -32.61 -0.68
CA PRO A 5 30.36 -33.58 -0.21
C PRO A 5 29.27 -33.76 -1.26
N THR A 6 29.13 -34.98 -1.77
CA THR A 6 28.01 -35.40 -2.62
C THR A 6 26.77 -35.47 -1.73
N ASN A 7 25.85 -34.52 -1.92
CA ASN A 7 24.53 -34.56 -1.31
C ASN A 7 23.69 -35.62 -2.07
N PRO A 8 23.36 -36.78 -1.48
CA PRO A 8 22.56 -37.78 -2.18
C PRO A 8 21.16 -37.21 -2.40
N ARG A 9 20.85 -36.86 -3.64
CA ARG A 9 19.47 -36.66 -4.08
C ARG A 9 18.74 -37.98 -3.88
N ILE A 10 18.00 -38.08 -2.78
CA ILE A 10 17.00 -39.10 -2.54
C ILE A 10 16.05 -39.07 -3.74
N GLN A 11 16.09 -40.11 -4.57
CA GLN A 11 15.07 -40.32 -5.58
C GLN A 11 13.77 -40.67 -4.83
N PRO A 12 12.67 -39.92 -5.03
CA PRO A 12 11.42 -40.24 -4.35
C PRO A 12 10.94 -41.61 -4.82
N SER A 13 10.76 -42.53 -3.88
CA SER A 13 10.07 -43.80 -4.13
C SER A 13 8.68 -43.51 -4.70
N THR A 14 8.31 -44.20 -5.78
CA THR A 14 7.06 -44.02 -6.52
C THR A 14 5.83 -44.62 -5.82
N GLU A 15 5.91 -44.91 -4.52
CA GLU A 15 4.73 -45.33 -3.76
C GLU A 15 3.78 -44.14 -3.60
N GLU A 16 2.54 -44.31 -4.05
CA GLU A 16 1.49 -43.31 -3.89
C GLU A 16 1.11 -43.21 -2.41
N VAL A 17 1.84 -42.38 -1.66
CA VAL A 17 1.51 -42.09 -0.26
C VAL A 17 0.19 -41.34 -0.24
N SER A 18 -0.86 -42.01 0.26
CA SER A 18 -2.15 -41.40 0.55
C SER A 18 -2.44 -41.43 2.04
N TRP A 19 -3.04 -40.35 2.56
CA TRP A 19 -3.40 -40.25 3.99
C TRP A 19 -4.68 -39.44 4.16
N LEU A 20 -5.47 -39.78 5.18
CA LEU A 20 -6.72 -39.09 5.51
C LEU A 20 -6.42 -37.77 6.23
N VAL A 21 -7.21 -36.73 5.95
CA VAL A 21 -7.15 -35.46 6.70
C VAL A 21 -7.45 -35.76 8.18
N PRO A 22 -6.52 -35.45 9.11
CA PRO A 22 -6.77 -35.61 10.54
C PRO A 22 -7.92 -34.71 11.01
N SER A 23 -8.56 -35.09 12.12
CA SER A 23 -9.65 -34.33 12.74
C SER A 23 -9.30 -32.84 12.90
N ILE A 24 -10.24 -31.96 12.52
CA ILE A 24 -10.10 -30.50 12.67
C ILE A 24 -11.23 -30.03 13.57
N SER A 25 -10.94 -29.96 14.86
CA SER A 25 -11.87 -29.47 15.87
C SER A 25 -12.01 -27.94 15.83
N LEU A 26 -13.24 -27.47 15.58
CA LEU A 26 -13.65 -26.08 15.74
C LEU A 26 -14.34 -25.87 17.09
N GLU A 27 -14.29 -24.65 17.59
CA GLU A 27 -14.99 -24.26 18.81
C GLU A 27 -16.49 -24.22 18.54
N ASP A 28 -17.27 -24.70 19.51
CA ASP A 28 -18.72 -24.56 19.55
C ASP A 28 -19.09 -23.63 20.71
N VAL A 29 -20.38 -23.32 20.87
CA VAL A 29 -20.91 -22.56 22.00
C VAL A 29 -20.44 -23.21 23.31
N GLU A 30 -20.09 -22.39 24.30
CA GLU A 30 -19.61 -22.84 25.61
C GLU A 30 -20.56 -23.92 26.18
N GLY A 31 -20.01 -25.11 26.46
CA GLY A 31 -20.76 -26.28 26.93
C GLY A 31 -21.05 -27.36 25.88
N ASN A 32 -20.87 -27.09 24.58
CA ASN A 32 -21.02 -28.09 23.52
C ASN A 32 -19.69 -28.78 23.14
N PRO A 33 -19.74 -30.02 22.63
CA PRO A 33 -18.55 -30.67 22.08
C PRO A 33 -18.04 -29.92 20.84
N PRO A 34 -16.71 -29.86 20.62
CA PRO A 34 -16.16 -29.17 19.47
C PRO A 34 -16.61 -29.82 18.15
N ILE A 35 -16.79 -29.00 17.12
CA ILE A 35 -17.25 -29.43 15.80
C ILE A 35 -16.06 -30.01 15.03
N ASP A 36 -16.05 -31.31 14.76
CA ASP A 36 -15.04 -31.91 13.87
C ASP A 36 -15.43 -31.72 12.40
N LEU A 37 -14.68 -30.88 11.68
CA LEU A 37 -14.90 -30.64 10.25
C LEU A 37 -14.72 -31.90 9.41
N CYS A 38 -13.88 -32.85 9.82
CA CYS A 38 -13.62 -34.05 9.04
C CYS A 38 -14.84 -34.97 8.97
N CYS A 39 -15.82 -34.83 9.87
CA CYS A 39 -17.12 -35.48 9.77
C CYS A 39 -17.89 -35.12 8.48
N MET A 40 -17.50 -34.06 7.76
CA MET A 40 -18.08 -33.76 6.45
C MET A 40 -17.72 -34.81 5.39
N PHE A 41 -16.61 -35.54 5.54
CA PHE A 41 -16.10 -36.52 4.56
C PHE A 41 -16.66 -37.93 4.80
N CYS A 42 -18.00 -38.09 4.82
CA CYS A 42 -18.64 -39.30 5.33
C CYS A 42 -19.15 -40.30 4.27
N PHE A 43 -19.05 -40.01 2.96
CA PHE A 43 -19.59 -40.88 1.92
C PHE A 43 -18.50 -41.72 1.22
N ASP A 44 -18.60 -43.05 1.31
CA ASP A 44 -17.85 -44.00 0.47
C ASP A 44 -18.48 -44.12 -0.94
N GLY A 45 -17.70 -44.54 -1.94
CA GLY A 45 -18.03 -44.45 -3.37
C GLY A 45 -19.37 -45.10 -3.79
N ASP A 46 -20.02 -44.48 -4.78
CA ASP A 46 -21.28 -44.86 -5.48
C ASP A 46 -22.64 -44.65 -4.80
N TYR A 47 -22.71 -43.96 -3.66
CA TYR A 47 -23.98 -43.57 -3.01
C TYR A 47 -24.70 -42.34 -3.64
N ALA A 48 -24.59 -42.14 -4.96
CA ALA A 48 -25.20 -41.00 -5.64
C ALA A 48 -26.74 -41.00 -5.61
N LYS A 49 -27.37 -42.16 -5.45
CA LYS A 49 -28.85 -42.30 -5.49
C LYS A 49 -29.55 -42.01 -4.16
N THR A 50 -28.85 -42.13 -3.02
CA THR A 50 -29.41 -41.85 -1.68
C THR A 50 -29.09 -40.43 -1.19
N ALA A 51 -28.15 -39.75 -1.85
CA ALA A 51 -27.70 -38.39 -1.51
C ALA A 51 -28.81 -37.32 -1.58
N ALA A 52 -29.82 -37.51 -2.44
CA ALA A 52 -30.95 -36.57 -2.56
C ALA A 52 -31.83 -36.51 -1.30
N LYS A 53 -31.92 -37.59 -0.50
CA LYS A 53 -32.66 -37.59 0.78
C LYS A 53 -31.82 -37.10 1.97
N MET A 54 -30.49 -37.05 1.83
CA MET A 54 -29.56 -36.63 2.89
C MET A 54 -29.12 -35.17 2.79
N GLU A 55 -29.67 -34.38 1.84
CA GLU A 55 -29.45 -32.92 1.73
C GLU A 55 -29.73 -32.14 3.02
N THR A 56 -30.39 -32.76 4.00
CA THR A 56 -30.72 -32.19 5.31
C THR A 56 -29.58 -32.16 6.31
N THR A 57 -28.51 -32.94 6.13
CA THR A 57 -27.42 -33.02 7.13
C THR A 57 -26.30 -32.01 6.83
N LYS A 58 -26.52 -30.77 7.28
CA LYS A 58 -25.55 -29.66 7.25
C LYS A 58 -24.77 -29.63 8.58
N ILE A 59 -23.47 -29.35 8.52
CA ILE A 59 -22.71 -28.96 9.71
C ILE A 59 -22.79 -27.43 9.78
N ILE A 60 -23.58 -26.91 10.70
CA ILE A 60 -23.81 -25.47 10.87
C ILE A 60 -22.80 -24.95 11.90
N LEU A 61 -22.16 -23.83 11.59
CA LEU A 61 -21.27 -23.14 12.53
C LEU A 61 -22.09 -22.13 13.35
N PRO A 62 -21.88 -22.05 14.67
CA PRO A 62 -22.64 -21.15 15.54
C PRO A 62 -22.37 -19.68 15.18
N PRO A 63 -23.41 -18.88 14.90
CA PRO A 63 -23.25 -17.46 14.53
C PRO A 63 -22.59 -16.59 15.60
N SER A 64 -22.64 -17.01 16.87
CA SER A 64 -22.00 -16.31 18.00
C SER A 64 -20.47 -16.31 17.93
N ILE A 65 -19.88 -17.35 17.33
CA ILE A 65 -18.43 -17.49 17.15
C ILE A 65 -18.04 -17.13 15.71
N TYR A 66 -18.88 -17.54 14.75
CA TYR A 66 -18.64 -17.39 13.32
C TYR A 66 -19.67 -16.44 12.72
N GLU A 67 -19.38 -15.14 12.77
CA GLU A 67 -20.31 -14.10 12.37
C GLU A 67 -20.72 -14.24 10.88
N PRO A 68 -22.03 -14.35 10.55
CA PRO A 68 -22.52 -14.61 9.20
C PRO A 68 -22.57 -13.35 8.32
N ASP A 69 -21.50 -12.56 8.35
CA ASP A 69 -21.35 -11.31 7.61
C ASP A 69 -20.36 -11.49 6.43
N PRO A 70 -20.78 -11.24 5.17
CA PRO A 70 -19.89 -11.25 4.01
C PRO A 70 -18.68 -10.33 4.12
N ASP A 71 -18.78 -9.21 4.84
CA ASP A 71 -17.69 -8.25 5.03
C ASP A 71 -16.64 -8.77 6.01
N LYS A 72 -17.03 -9.66 6.92
CA LYS A 72 -16.16 -10.32 7.91
C LYS A 72 -15.73 -11.73 7.52
N LYS A 73 -16.02 -12.18 6.30
CA LYS A 73 -15.65 -13.51 5.77
C LYS A 73 -14.20 -13.91 6.00
N ASP A 74 -13.27 -12.96 5.91
CA ASP A 74 -11.84 -13.25 5.99
C ASP A 74 -11.43 -13.68 7.40
N VAL A 75 -12.10 -13.16 8.44
CA VAL A 75 -11.90 -13.53 9.85
C VAL A 75 -12.28 -14.99 10.07
N THR A 76 -13.50 -15.37 9.67
CA THR A 76 -14.01 -16.74 9.76
C THR A 76 -13.13 -17.73 8.99
N LEU A 77 -12.76 -17.40 7.75
CA LEU A 77 -11.91 -18.28 6.93
C LEU A 77 -10.50 -18.42 7.53
N ASP A 78 -9.89 -17.34 8.01
CA ASP A 78 -8.55 -17.40 8.60
C ASP A 78 -8.54 -18.17 9.93
N LEU A 79 -9.61 -18.09 10.73
CA LEU A 79 -9.79 -18.89 11.94
C LEU A 79 -9.82 -20.40 11.64
N ILE A 80 -10.60 -20.82 10.64
CA ILE A 80 -10.66 -22.23 10.22
C ILE A 80 -9.29 -22.71 9.69
N ILE A 81 -8.60 -21.86 8.92
CA ILE A 81 -7.26 -22.17 8.40
C ILE A 81 -6.26 -22.35 9.54
N ASP A 82 -6.29 -21.49 10.56
CA ASP A 82 -5.40 -21.57 11.72
C ASP A 82 -5.64 -22.86 12.53
N LYS A 83 -6.91 -23.23 12.77
CA LYS A 83 -7.26 -24.50 13.44
C LYS A 83 -6.82 -25.71 12.63
N ALA A 84 -6.99 -25.70 11.31
CA ALA A 84 -6.49 -26.78 10.43
C ALA A 84 -4.95 -26.89 10.49
N MET A 85 -4.25 -25.77 10.55
CA MET A 85 -2.79 -25.76 10.68
C MET A 85 -2.34 -26.33 12.03
N LYS A 86 -3.06 -26.03 13.12
CA LYS A 86 -2.71 -26.47 14.49
C LYS A 86 -3.06 -27.94 14.77
N HIS A 87 -4.23 -28.41 14.33
CA HIS A 87 -4.75 -29.72 14.73
C HIS A 87 -4.36 -30.84 13.76
N SER A 88 -4.32 -30.57 12.46
CA SER A 88 -4.26 -31.63 11.45
C SER A 88 -3.00 -31.59 10.58
N ASP A 89 -2.01 -30.77 10.93
CA ASP A 89 -0.84 -30.48 10.09
C ASP A 89 -1.24 -30.30 8.62
N THR A 90 -2.35 -29.61 8.37
CA THR A 90 -2.86 -29.42 7.01
C THR A 90 -2.90 -27.93 6.71
N THR A 91 -2.15 -27.51 5.68
CA THR A 91 -2.13 -26.11 5.26
C THR A 91 -3.26 -25.86 4.29
N LEU A 92 -4.27 -25.10 4.73
CA LEU A 92 -5.37 -24.67 3.88
C LEU A 92 -5.13 -23.27 3.32
N ILE A 93 -5.54 -23.07 2.07
CA ILE A 93 -5.50 -21.79 1.36
C ILE A 93 -6.90 -21.40 0.88
N LYS A 94 -7.17 -20.10 0.83
CA LYS A 94 -8.41 -19.55 0.28
C LYS A 94 -8.43 -19.81 -1.23
N GLY A 95 -9.42 -20.56 -1.70
CA GLY A 95 -9.72 -20.77 -3.11
C GLY A 95 -10.41 -19.56 -3.74
N LYS A 96 -10.68 -19.63 -5.05
CA LYS A 96 -11.52 -18.62 -5.69
C LYS A 96 -12.94 -18.74 -5.15
N ILE A 97 -13.55 -17.59 -4.85
CA ILE A 97 -14.99 -17.51 -4.58
C ILE A 97 -15.70 -17.97 -5.85
N ASP A 98 -16.60 -18.92 -5.69
CA ASP A 98 -17.47 -19.33 -6.79
C ASP A 98 -18.81 -18.63 -6.64
N LYS A 99 -19.49 -18.48 -7.77
CA LYS A 99 -20.71 -17.71 -8.00
C LYS A 99 -21.68 -17.76 -6.80
N THR A 100 -22.35 -16.64 -6.54
CA THR A 100 -23.56 -16.61 -5.71
C THR A 100 -24.62 -17.51 -6.36
N VAL A 101 -25.08 -18.53 -5.65
CA VAL A 101 -26.14 -19.44 -6.13
C VAL A 101 -27.37 -19.21 -5.27
N GLY A 102 -28.36 -18.50 -5.80
CA GLY A 102 -29.51 -18.05 -5.01
C GLY A 102 -29.07 -17.08 -3.92
N ASN A 103 -29.40 -17.39 -2.66
CA ASN A 103 -29.01 -16.58 -1.48
C ASN A 103 -27.75 -17.11 -0.77
N GLU A 104 -27.03 -18.07 -1.38
CA GLU A 104 -25.83 -18.67 -0.80
C GLU A 104 -24.56 -18.14 -1.47
N ILE A 105 -23.57 -17.79 -0.65
CA ILE A 105 -22.22 -17.44 -1.11
C ILE A 105 -21.28 -18.61 -0.82
N HIS A 106 -20.51 -19.05 -1.83
CA HIS A 106 -19.66 -20.21 -1.74
C HIS A 106 -18.18 -19.85 -1.59
N TYR A 107 -17.55 -20.39 -0.56
CA TYR A 107 -16.13 -20.26 -0.26
C TYR A 107 -15.45 -21.62 -0.29
N TYR A 108 -14.19 -21.63 -0.72
CA TYR A 108 -13.39 -22.84 -0.84
C TYR A 108 -12.13 -22.71 0.00
N LEU A 109 -11.88 -23.71 0.84
CA LEU A 109 -10.59 -23.91 1.46
C LEU A 109 -9.95 -25.14 0.83
N LEU A 110 -8.76 -24.95 0.26
CA LEU A 110 -8.07 -25.98 -0.52
C LEU A 110 -6.76 -26.33 0.18
N CYS A 111 -6.30 -27.57 0.06
CA CYS A 111 -4.93 -27.88 0.43
C CYS A 111 -3.95 -26.99 -0.37
N GLU A 112 -2.86 -26.52 0.25
CA GLU A 112 -1.82 -25.73 -0.40
C GLU A 112 -1.24 -26.42 -1.65
N CYS A 113 -1.11 -27.76 -1.62
CA CYS A 113 -0.68 -28.57 -2.76
C CYS A 113 -1.69 -28.60 -3.93
N LYS A 114 -2.90 -28.04 -3.76
CA LYS A 114 -3.93 -27.87 -4.81
C LYS A 114 -3.76 -26.56 -5.61
N ARG A 115 -2.88 -25.64 -5.18
CA ARG A 115 -2.71 -24.30 -5.78
C ARG A 115 -2.37 -24.39 -7.27
N LYS A 116 -3.16 -23.70 -8.11
CA LYS A 116 -2.82 -23.50 -9.52
C LYS A 116 -1.81 -22.35 -9.61
N TYR A 117 -0.57 -22.65 -9.95
CA TYR A 117 0.32 -21.63 -10.52
C TYR A 117 -0.18 -21.31 -11.92
N TYR A 118 -0.50 -20.04 -12.20
CA TYR A 118 -0.93 -19.60 -13.51
C TYR A 118 0.11 -20.08 -14.54
N SER A 119 -0.30 -20.93 -15.47
CA SER A 119 0.45 -21.08 -16.72
C SER A 119 0.45 -19.70 -17.37
N GLN A 120 1.62 -19.22 -17.82
CA GLN A 120 1.68 -18.09 -18.74
C GLN A 120 0.66 -18.36 -19.87
N ARG A 121 -0.42 -17.58 -19.90
CA ARG A 121 -1.37 -17.57 -21.02
C ARG A 121 -0.55 -17.07 -22.22
N GLY A 122 -0.20 -17.96 -23.13
CA GLY A 122 0.55 -17.61 -24.34
C GLY A 122 1.34 -18.74 -24.99
N ALA A 123 1.70 -19.81 -24.27
CA ALA A 123 2.35 -20.94 -24.90
C ALA A 123 1.30 -21.88 -25.51
N THR A 124 0.99 -21.64 -26.79
CA THR A 124 0.31 -22.61 -27.65
C THR A 124 1.01 -23.97 -27.56
N THR A 125 0.19 -25.02 -27.53
CA THR A 125 0.55 -26.43 -27.27
C THR A 125 1.40 -27.10 -28.36
N SER A 126 2.00 -26.35 -29.29
CA SER A 126 2.84 -26.88 -30.37
C SER A 126 4.36 -26.85 -30.08
N ALA A 127 4.82 -26.26 -28.98
CA ALA A 127 6.26 -26.11 -28.71
C ALA A 127 6.87 -27.23 -27.84
N LYS A 128 6.49 -28.50 -28.05
CA LYS A 128 7.05 -29.63 -27.29
C LYS A 128 8.32 -30.25 -27.89
N GLU A 129 8.80 -29.82 -29.06
CA GLU A 129 9.99 -30.44 -29.68
C GLU A 129 11.25 -29.57 -29.82
N ASN A 130 11.21 -28.25 -29.58
CA ASN A 130 12.40 -27.38 -29.75
C ASN A 130 12.88 -26.65 -28.48
N GLN A 131 12.51 -27.12 -27.28
CA GLN A 131 12.94 -26.48 -26.03
C GLN A 131 14.32 -26.95 -25.56
N LYS A 132 15.42 -26.48 -26.16
CA LYS A 132 16.74 -26.52 -25.46
C LYS A 132 17.68 -25.32 -25.61
N GLU A 133 17.48 -24.31 -26.46
CA GLU A 133 18.57 -23.33 -26.68
C GLU A 133 18.34 -21.87 -26.24
N ASN A 134 17.13 -21.43 -25.89
CA ASN A 134 16.86 -19.99 -25.67
C ASN A 134 16.55 -19.57 -24.21
N PHE A 135 17.03 -20.32 -23.22
CA PHE A 135 16.93 -19.90 -21.82
C PHE A 135 18.25 -19.31 -21.33
N ARG A 136 18.17 -18.26 -20.51
CA ARG A 136 19.33 -17.64 -19.87
C ARG A 136 20.10 -18.72 -19.10
N GLN A 137 21.33 -19.03 -19.54
CA GLN A 137 22.22 -19.92 -18.81
C GLN A 137 22.68 -19.18 -17.54
N ASP A 138 22.07 -19.49 -16.41
CA ASP A 138 22.52 -18.98 -15.12
C ASP A 138 23.79 -19.75 -14.70
N ARG A 139 24.95 -19.09 -14.82
CA ARG A 139 26.12 -19.40 -14.00
C ARG A 139 26.49 -18.16 -13.17
N ILE A 140 26.36 -18.37 -11.86
CA ILE A 140 27.17 -17.90 -10.72
C ILE A 140 27.84 -16.52 -10.87
N VAL A 141 27.40 -15.62 -9.98
CA VAL A 141 28.08 -14.43 -9.43
C VAL A 141 28.81 -13.56 -10.44
N ASP A 142 28.11 -12.56 -10.99
CA ASP A 142 28.70 -11.23 -11.14
C ASP A 142 27.63 -10.12 -11.19
N LYS A 143 27.88 -9.02 -10.48
CA LYS A 143 26.88 -7.98 -10.11
C LYS A 143 26.48 -7.02 -11.24
N GLY A 144 27.00 -7.21 -12.47
CA GLY A 144 26.70 -6.36 -13.63
C GLY A 144 25.34 -6.60 -14.31
N LYS A 145 24.46 -7.47 -13.79
CA LYS A 145 23.24 -7.92 -14.49
C LYS A 145 21.95 -7.21 -14.09
N GLY A 146 22.04 -6.13 -13.30
CA GLY A 146 20.93 -5.21 -13.02
C GLY A 146 20.78 -4.08 -14.05
N SER A 147 21.85 -3.76 -14.78
CA SER A 147 21.79 -2.78 -15.86
C SER A 147 21.21 -3.42 -17.12
N ARG A 148 20.12 -2.84 -17.62
CA ARG A 148 19.68 -3.06 -18.99
C ARG A 148 20.80 -2.50 -19.87
N GLY A 149 21.57 -3.38 -20.53
CA GLY A 149 22.45 -2.93 -21.61
C GLY A 149 21.66 -2.15 -22.66
N PRO A 150 22.34 -1.45 -23.58
CA PRO A 150 21.72 -0.51 -24.53
C PRO A 150 20.57 -1.11 -25.35
N ASP A 151 20.62 -2.42 -25.64
CA ASP A 151 19.61 -3.12 -26.46
C ASP A 151 18.66 -4.02 -25.66
N GLY A 152 18.35 -3.66 -24.41
CA GLY A 152 17.68 -4.51 -23.41
C GLY A 152 16.45 -5.31 -23.88
N ARG A 153 16.65 -6.53 -24.39
CA ARG A 153 15.59 -7.51 -24.65
C ARG A 153 15.22 -8.27 -23.37
N SER A 154 13.93 -8.32 -23.07
CA SER A 154 13.36 -9.07 -21.95
C SER A 154 13.37 -10.57 -22.23
N PHE A 155 14.46 -11.28 -21.89
CA PHE A 155 14.39 -12.74 -21.88
C PHE A 155 13.55 -13.22 -20.69
N PRO A 156 12.68 -14.23 -20.87
CA PRO A 156 11.90 -14.80 -19.79
C PRO A 156 12.81 -15.32 -18.67
N ARG A 157 12.52 -14.94 -17.41
CA ARG A 157 13.21 -15.53 -16.26
C ARG A 157 12.82 -17.00 -16.12
N ARG A 158 13.81 -17.85 -15.85
CA ARG A 158 13.60 -19.26 -15.48
C ARG A 158 12.96 -19.30 -14.09
N THR A 159 11.64 -19.23 -14.03
CA THR A 159 10.88 -19.56 -12.83
C THR A 159 10.44 -21.01 -12.98
N GLU A 160 11.36 -21.95 -12.71
CA GLU A 160 11.00 -23.35 -12.55
C GLU A 160 10.27 -23.53 -11.21
N THR A 161 9.06 -22.99 -11.09
CA THR A 161 8.05 -23.62 -10.26
C THR A 161 7.50 -24.78 -11.07
N SER A 162 8.13 -25.95 -10.93
CA SER A 162 7.57 -27.20 -11.46
C SER A 162 6.17 -27.36 -10.86
N LYS A 163 5.17 -27.54 -11.73
CA LYS A 163 3.81 -27.82 -11.27
C LYS A 163 3.84 -29.17 -10.55
N PRO A 164 3.22 -29.31 -9.36
CA PRO A 164 3.07 -30.64 -8.76
C PRO A 164 2.35 -31.56 -9.75
N HIS A 165 2.91 -32.75 -9.97
CA HIS A 165 2.45 -33.71 -10.99
C HIS A 165 1.00 -34.18 -10.76
N LYS A 166 0.52 -34.15 -9.51
CA LYS A 166 -0.87 -34.45 -9.14
C LYS A 166 -1.38 -33.39 -8.15
N LYS A 167 -2.60 -32.91 -8.37
CA LYS A 167 -3.26 -31.96 -7.46
C LYS A 167 -3.79 -32.71 -6.26
N CYS A 168 -3.63 -32.15 -5.07
CA CYS A 168 -4.31 -32.64 -3.89
C CYS A 168 -5.84 -32.53 -4.10
N PRO A 169 -6.63 -33.61 -3.90
CA PRO A 169 -8.07 -33.53 -4.06
C PRO A 169 -8.74 -32.79 -2.90
N VAL A 170 -8.05 -32.66 -1.75
CA VAL A 170 -8.60 -32.10 -0.51
C VAL A 170 -9.17 -30.69 -0.70
N GLU A 171 -10.47 -30.56 -0.42
CA GLU A 171 -11.22 -29.31 -0.44
C GLU A 171 -12.36 -29.29 0.56
N PHE A 172 -12.52 -28.15 1.21
CA PHE A 172 -13.66 -27.84 2.07
C PHE A 172 -14.49 -26.77 1.38
N LYS A 173 -15.79 -27.05 1.18
CA LYS A 173 -16.75 -26.11 0.60
C LYS A 173 -17.58 -25.50 1.72
N LEU A 174 -17.23 -24.28 2.09
CA LEU A 174 -17.92 -23.51 3.10
C LEU A 174 -18.97 -22.62 2.43
N ARG A 175 -20.18 -22.58 2.98
CA ARG A 175 -21.29 -21.79 2.45
C ARG A 175 -21.77 -20.79 3.48
N LEU A 176 -22.10 -19.59 3.02
CA LEU A 176 -22.66 -18.52 3.84
C LEU A 176 -24.07 -18.21 3.37
N ILE A 177 -25.01 -18.15 4.31
CA ILE A 177 -26.30 -17.48 4.14
C ILE A 177 -26.20 -16.16 4.92
N PRO A 178 -26.09 -15.01 4.24
CA PRO A 178 -25.85 -13.71 4.90
C PRO A 178 -26.88 -13.43 6.00
N GLY A 179 -26.41 -13.01 7.16
CA GLY A 179 -27.23 -12.71 8.33
C GLY A 179 -27.79 -13.92 9.09
N GLN A 180 -27.55 -15.16 8.62
CA GLN A 180 -28.04 -16.37 9.28
C GLN A 180 -26.91 -17.21 9.88
N TYR A 181 -26.13 -17.92 9.05
CA TYR A 181 -25.07 -18.81 9.52
C TYR A 181 -24.12 -19.25 8.40
N TRP A 182 -22.98 -19.78 8.82
CA TRP A 182 -22.04 -20.51 7.98
C TRP A 182 -22.32 -22.02 8.07
N TYR A 183 -22.09 -22.77 6.99
CA TYR A 183 -22.26 -24.23 7.04
C TYR A 183 -21.42 -25.00 6.02
N PHE A 184 -21.19 -26.28 6.31
CA PHE A 184 -20.61 -27.26 5.39
C PHE A 184 -21.67 -28.28 4.97
N LYS A 185 -21.66 -28.64 3.68
CA LYS A 185 -22.38 -29.83 3.21
C LYS A 185 -21.47 -31.05 3.33
N ARG A 186 -22.03 -32.18 3.77
CA ARG A 186 -21.35 -33.47 3.69
C ARG A 186 -20.93 -33.77 2.24
N THR A 187 -19.77 -34.38 2.08
CA THR A 187 -19.10 -34.59 0.81
C THR A 187 -18.43 -35.97 0.74
N ARG A 188 -17.91 -36.33 -0.44
CA ARG A 188 -17.29 -37.63 -0.68
C ARG A 188 -16.01 -37.78 0.14
N LYS A 189 -15.80 -38.96 0.74
CA LYS A 189 -14.61 -39.28 1.53
C LYS A 189 -13.31 -39.17 0.73
N ALA A 190 -13.36 -39.41 -0.58
CA ALA A 190 -12.23 -39.20 -1.49
C ALA A 190 -11.69 -37.75 -1.51
N LEU A 191 -12.51 -36.76 -1.16
CA LEU A 191 -12.09 -35.36 -1.03
C LEU A 191 -11.45 -35.06 0.35
N GLY A 192 -11.37 -36.04 1.25
CA GLY A 192 -10.66 -35.96 2.52
C GLY A 192 -9.35 -36.76 2.53
N ILE A 193 -8.84 -37.18 1.36
CA ILE A 193 -7.61 -37.98 1.24
C ILE A 193 -6.54 -37.16 0.52
N HIS A 194 -5.41 -36.92 1.17
CA HIS A 194 -4.23 -36.34 0.56
C HIS A 194 -3.50 -37.36 -0.33
N ASN A 195 -2.94 -36.91 -1.45
CA ASN A 195 -2.16 -37.72 -2.40
C ASN A 195 -0.70 -37.23 -2.55
N HIS A 196 -0.17 -36.66 -1.47
CA HIS A 196 1.19 -36.16 -1.36
C HIS A 196 1.73 -36.50 0.02
N SER A 197 3.05 -36.56 0.16
CA SER A 197 3.69 -36.79 1.46
C SER A 197 3.30 -35.70 2.47
N ARG A 198 3.18 -36.07 3.74
CA ARG A 198 2.93 -35.13 4.83
C ARG A 198 4.20 -34.34 5.10
N THR A 199 4.15 -33.02 4.90
CA THR A 199 5.20 -32.11 5.35
C THR A 199 4.97 -31.82 6.83
N PRO A 200 5.92 -32.08 7.73
CA PRO A 200 5.76 -31.76 9.15
C PRO A 200 5.65 -30.25 9.35
N PHE A 201 4.97 -29.83 10.43
CA PHE A 201 4.71 -28.41 10.70
C PHE A 201 5.98 -27.55 10.68
N VAL A 202 7.09 -28.06 11.21
CA VAL A 202 8.38 -27.38 11.31
C VAL A 202 8.97 -26.99 9.94
N ASP A 203 8.62 -27.70 8.87
CA ASP A 203 9.16 -27.51 7.53
C ASP A 203 8.22 -26.69 6.62
N LYS A 204 7.09 -26.21 7.14
CA LYS A 204 6.09 -25.50 6.35
C LYS A 204 6.31 -24.01 6.33
N HIS A 205 6.14 -23.41 5.16
CA HIS A 205 6.03 -21.96 5.06
C HIS A 205 4.76 -21.46 5.73
N ARG A 206 4.94 -20.58 6.71
CA ARG A 206 3.87 -19.92 7.46
C ARG A 206 3.54 -18.57 6.86
N ARG A 207 2.28 -18.14 7.01
CA ARG A 207 1.85 -16.78 6.67
C ARG A 207 2.45 -15.82 7.70
N MET A 208 2.75 -14.59 7.30
CA MET A 208 3.31 -13.59 8.21
C MET A 208 2.49 -13.40 9.49
N LYS A 209 1.16 -13.41 9.36
CA LYS A 209 0.23 -13.25 10.49
C LYS A 209 0.26 -14.39 11.51
N THR A 210 0.83 -15.55 11.15
CA THR A 210 0.85 -16.71 12.06
C THR A 210 2.15 -16.81 12.85
N TYR A 211 3.17 -15.99 12.56
CA TYR A 211 4.36 -15.91 13.41
C TYR A 211 4.07 -15.10 14.67
N SER A 212 4.62 -15.54 15.80
CA SER A 212 4.64 -14.76 17.03
C SER A 212 5.50 -13.51 16.89
N GLN A 213 5.22 -12.49 17.70
CA GLN A 213 6.00 -11.26 17.68
C GLN A 213 7.48 -11.50 18.03
N GLU A 214 7.75 -12.48 18.89
CA GLU A 214 9.11 -12.89 19.28
C GLU A 214 9.87 -13.49 18.09
N GLU A 215 9.26 -14.41 17.34
CA GLU A 215 9.84 -15.00 16.12
C GLU A 215 10.17 -13.91 15.08
N LEU A 216 9.28 -12.93 14.93
CA LEU A 216 9.45 -11.83 13.98
C LEU A 216 10.58 -10.86 14.40
N ASN A 217 10.64 -10.49 15.67
CA ASN A 217 11.70 -9.63 16.20
C ASN A 217 13.07 -10.30 16.10
N LEU A 218 13.13 -11.61 16.37
CA LEU A 218 14.37 -12.38 16.25
C LEU A 218 14.84 -12.46 14.79
N ALA A 219 13.93 -12.75 13.87
CA ALA A 219 14.24 -12.79 12.45
C ALA A 219 14.72 -11.42 11.91
N GLN A 220 14.13 -10.33 12.40
CA GLN A 220 14.53 -8.98 12.05
C GLN A 220 15.92 -8.65 12.60
N THR A 221 16.21 -9.00 13.85
CA THR A 221 17.52 -8.83 14.48
C THR A 221 18.60 -9.54 13.67
N TYR A 222 18.39 -10.82 13.32
CA TYR A 222 19.35 -11.54 12.49
C TYR A 222 19.48 -10.95 11.08
N SER A 223 18.39 -10.44 10.49
CA SER A 223 18.43 -9.81 9.16
C SER A 223 19.24 -8.52 9.10
N GLN A 224 19.41 -7.82 10.23
CA GLN A 224 20.27 -6.64 10.33
C GLN A 224 21.75 -7.00 10.39
N ILE A 225 22.08 -8.14 11.00
CA ILE A 225 23.45 -8.57 11.26
C ILE A 225 24.02 -9.40 10.10
N CYS A 226 23.19 -10.19 9.42
CA CYS A 226 23.66 -11.13 8.42
C CYS A 226 22.75 -11.21 7.18
N PRO A 227 23.24 -11.76 6.04
CA PRO A 227 22.44 -11.92 4.83
C PRO A 227 21.19 -12.76 5.07
N ALA A 228 20.11 -12.48 4.35
CA ALA A 228 18.79 -13.08 4.57
C ALA A 228 18.78 -14.62 4.65
N GLY A 229 19.61 -15.32 3.87
CA GLY A 229 19.70 -16.78 3.95
C GLY A 229 20.27 -17.28 5.29
N ALA A 230 21.28 -16.59 5.82
CA ALA A 230 21.85 -16.88 7.14
C ALA A 230 20.86 -16.49 8.26
N ALA A 231 20.19 -15.34 8.12
CA ALA A 231 19.20 -14.89 9.08
C ALA A 231 18.02 -15.87 9.20
N MET A 232 17.53 -16.39 8.07
CA MET A 232 16.52 -17.44 8.05
C MET A 232 17.00 -18.70 8.77
N ALA A 233 18.21 -19.19 8.48
CA ALA A 233 18.75 -20.40 9.11
C ALA A 233 18.91 -20.23 10.64
N LEU A 234 19.41 -19.08 11.09
CA LEU A 234 19.57 -18.77 12.51
C LEU A 234 18.23 -18.66 13.24
N THR A 235 17.26 -17.99 12.61
CA THR A 235 15.90 -17.89 13.15
C THR A 235 15.25 -19.27 13.25
N SER A 236 15.36 -20.09 12.21
CA SER A 236 14.79 -21.45 12.23
C SER A 236 15.43 -22.32 13.30
N LYS A 237 16.76 -22.19 13.48
CA LYS A 237 17.49 -22.92 14.52
C LYS A 237 17.07 -22.49 15.92
N ALA A 238 16.84 -21.20 16.14
CA ALA A 238 16.46 -20.66 17.45
C ALA A 238 15.00 -20.92 17.81
N THR A 239 14.10 -20.93 16.83
CA THR A 239 12.65 -21.07 17.04
C THR A 239 12.15 -22.50 16.85
N GLY A 240 12.94 -23.37 16.23
CA GLY A 240 12.54 -24.74 15.87
C GLY A 240 11.48 -24.80 14.77
N THR A 241 11.14 -23.68 14.13
CA THR A 241 10.18 -23.62 13.02
C THR A 241 10.78 -22.95 11.80
N LEU A 242 10.20 -23.14 10.61
CA LEU A 242 10.69 -22.48 9.41
C LEU A 242 10.55 -20.96 9.51
N ALA A 243 11.67 -20.24 9.40
CA ALA A 243 11.71 -18.78 9.45
C ALA A 243 10.94 -18.09 8.31
N PRO A 244 10.49 -16.84 8.51
CA PRO A 244 9.89 -16.04 7.44
C PRO A 244 10.85 -15.91 6.25
N SER A 245 10.30 -15.98 5.04
CA SER A 245 11.09 -15.82 3.82
C SER A 245 11.73 -14.43 3.72
N LYS A 246 12.77 -14.30 2.88
CA LYS A 246 13.40 -13.00 2.61
C LYS A 246 12.40 -11.92 2.18
N ASP A 247 11.44 -12.27 1.35
CA ASP A 247 10.42 -11.33 0.88
C ASP A 247 9.46 -10.99 2.02
N GLN A 248 9.05 -11.99 2.81
CA GLN A 248 8.24 -11.80 4.00
C GLN A 248 8.90 -10.86 5.02
N LEU A 249 10.20 -11.00 5.29
CA LEU A 249 10.95 -10.10 6.17
C LEU A 249 11.07 -8.67 5.64
N ARG A 250 11.15 -8.49 4.32
CA ARG A 250 11.14 -7.15 3.71
C ARG A 250 9.80 -6.43 3.88
N TYR A 251 8.70 -7.17 3.82
CA TYR A 251 7.36 -6.63 4.08
C TYR A 251 7.09 -6.47 5.59
N ASN A 252 7.76 -7.24 6.43
CA ASN A 252 7.65 -7.18 7.88
C ASN A 252 8.59 -6.14 8.53
N LYS A 253 8.57 -4.91 8.03
CA LYS A 253 9.13 -3.80 8.81
C LYS A 253 8.22 -3.59 10.01
N SER A 254 8.69 -4.01 11.19
CA SER A 254 7.91 -3.90 12.43
C SER A 254 7.43 -2.47 12.67
N PRO A 255 6.33 -2.28 13.44
CA PRO A 255 5.94 -0.97 13.97
C PRO A 255 6.92 -0.41 15.01
N THR A 256 7.96 -1.17 15.39
CA THR A 256 8.84 -0.89 16.53
C THR A 256 10.21 -0.31 16.17
N SER A 257 10.58 -0.19 14.89
CA SER A 257 11.59 0.82 14.53
C SER A 257 10.89 2.16 14.50
N ASN A 258 11.40 3.17 15.23
CA ASN A 258 11.02 4.59 15.14
C ASN A 258 10.28 4.84 13.82
N LYS A 259 8.97 5.12 13.88
CA LYS A 259 8.17 5.36 12.67
C LYS A 259 9.03 6.21 11.74
N PRO A 260 9.33 5.75 10.51
CA PRO A 260 10.19 6.52 9.64
C PRO A 260 9.56 7.91 9.56
N VAL A 261 10.30 8.90 10.05
CA VAL A 261 9.89 10.30 10.06
C VAL A 261 9.37 10.58 8.65
N SER A 262 8.13 11.05 8.54
CA SER A 262 7.54 11.28 7.22
C SER A 262 8.45 12.23 6.42
N GLN A 263 8.51 12.09 5.09
CA GLN A 263 9.38 12.96 4.28
C GLN A 263 9.10 14.45 4.54
N SER A 264 7.83 14.80 4.76
CA SER A 264 7.39 16.14 5.14
C SER A 264 7.92 16.57 6.52
N GLN A 265 7.89 15.67 7.50
CA GLN A 265 8.42 15.95 8.83
C GLN A 265 9.95 16.11 8.81
N ALA A 266 10.65 15.25 8.07
CA ALA A 266 12.11 15.36 7.90
C ALA A 266 12.51 16.68 7.21
N LEU A 267 11.73 17.12 6.21
CA LEU A 267 11.93 18.41 5.56
C LEU A 267 11.76 19.58 6.55
N ILE A 268 10.69 19.58 7.35
CA ILE A 268 10.43 20.65 8.32
C ILE A 268 11.49 20.66 9.44
N GLU A 269 11.90 19.49 9.92
CA GLU A 269 13.00 19.38 10.90
C GLU A 269 14.31 19.94 10.33
N TYR A 270 14.65 19.62 9.08
CA TYR A 270 15.80 20.20 8.38
C TYR A 270 15.69 21.72 8.25
N LEU A 271 14.54 22.25 7.83
CA LEU A 271 14.35 23.69 7.68
C LEU A 271 14.48 24.42 9.02
N ARG A 272 13.92 23.86 10.10
CA ARG A 272 14.07 24.40 11.46
C ARG A 272 15.53 24.39 11.92
N GLU A 273 16.27 23.33 11.63
CA GLU A 273 17.72 23.27 11.85
C GLU A 273 18.45 24.39 11.08
N GLN A 274 18.16 24.58 9.79
CA GLN A 274 18.78 25.65 9.00
C GLN A 274 18.42 27.06 9.47
N VAL A 275 17.20 27.26 9.98
CA VAL A 275 16.79 28.50 10.65
C VAL A 275 17.61 28.72 11.92
N SER A 276 17.81 27.69 12.75
CA SER A 276 18.62 27.79 13.97
C SER A 276 20.09 28.18 13.69
N LEU A 277 20.60 27.74 12.54
CA LEU A 277 21.93 28.10 12.03
C LEU A 277 21.95 29.46 11.31
N LYS A 278 20.83 30.19 11.25
CA LYS A 278 20.67 31.47 10.55
C LYS A 278 21.06 31.41 9.08
N LYS A 279 20.82 30.27 8.42
CA LYS A 279 21.13 30.04 7.00
C LYS A 279 19.93 30.23 6.09
N MET A 280 18.72 30.00 6.60
CA MET A 280 17.50 29.97 5.80
C MET A 280 16.32 30.55 6.55
N ARG A 281 15.26 30.89 5.81
CA ARG A 281 13.92 31.16 6.33
C ARG A 281 12.90 30.29 5.61
N PHE A 282 11.81 29.96 6.29
CA PHE A 282 10.71 29.25 5.67
C PHE A 282 9.35 29.74 6.18
N VAL A 283 8.32 29.45 5.39
CA VAL A 283 6.91 29.57 5.77
C VAL A 283 6.25 28.25 5.40
N ALA A 284 5.70 27.54 6.38
CA ALA A 284 5.06 26.25 6.20
C ALA A 284 3.55 26.34 6.40
N LEU A 285 2.79 25.77 5.47
CA LEU A 285 1.32 25.77 5.45
C LEU A 285 0.79 24.40 5.88
N TYR A 286 -0.19 24.44 6.77
CA TYR A 286 -0.83 23.28 7.38
C TYR A 286 -2.34 23.37 7.32
N HIS A 287 -2.96 22.21 7.34
CA HIS A 287 -4.40 22.02 7.47
C HIS A 287 -4.70 21.09 8.63
N GLU A 288 -5.65 21.45 9.49
CA GLU A 288 -6.21 20.51 10.46
C GLU A 288 -7.46 19.89 9.87
N VAL A 289 -7.47 18.56 9.72
CA VAL A 289 -8.57 17.87 9.04
C VAL A 289 -9.85 18.00 9.87
N THR A 290 -10.85 18.65 9.30
CA THR A 290 -12.21 18.76 9.85
C THR A 290 -13.18 17.78 9.18
N GLU A 291 -14.37 17.60 9.76
CA GLU A 291 -15.46 16.86 9.12
C GLU A 291 -15.83 17.47 7.76
N THR A 292 -15.93 18.81 7.71
CA THR A 292 -16.14 19.60 6.48
C THR A 292 -15.10 19.27 5.42
N SER A 293 -13.83 19.11 5.81
CA SER A 293 -12.76 18.72 4.89
C SER A 293 -13.03 17.35 4.25
N LEU A 294 -13.40 16.35 5.05
CA LEU A 294 -13.70 15.00 4.58
C LEU A 294 -14.93 14.97 3.66
N LEU A 295 -15.95 15.77 3.97
CA LEU A 295 -17.15 15.92 3.14
C LEU A 295 -16.78 16.48 1.77
N ILE A 296 -16.01 17.58 1.72
CA ILE A 296 -15.61 18.22 0.46
C ILE A 296 -14.69 17.30 -0.35
N ILE A 297 -13.79 16.54 0.28
CA ILE A 297 -12.98 15.51 -0.39
C ILE A 297 -13.86 14.42 -1.01
N SER A 298 -14.87 13.95 -0.28
CA SER A 298 -15.82 12.95 -0.78
C SER A 298 -16.56 13.47 -2.00
N LYS A 299 -17.04 14.71 -1.92
CA LYS A 299 -17.80 15.38 -2.97
C LYS A 299 -16.91 15.65 -4.21
N ALA A 300 -15.67 16.10 -4.04
CA ALA A 300 -14.67 16.23 -5.11
C ALA A 300 -14.35 14.89 -5.80
N SER A 301 -14.27 13.79 -5.03
CA SER A 301 -14.09 12.44 -5.59
C SER A 301 -15.28 11.98 -6.44
N MET A 302 -16.52 12.39 -6.08
CA MET A 302 -17.72 12.09 -6.86
C MET A 302 -17.71 12.90 -8.17
N ASN A 303 -17.30 14.17 -8.13
CA ASN A 303 -17.16 15.00 -9.32
C ASN A 303 -16.18 14.45 -10.34
N ARG A 304 -15.00 14.00 -9.91
CA ARG A 304 -14.05 13.36 -10.83
C ARG A 304 -14.65 12.15 -11.53
N ARG A 305 -15.52 11.39 -10.85
CA ARG A 305 -16.21 10.25 -11.45
C ARG A 305 -17.32 10.72 -12.42
N ALA A 306 -18.05 11.76 -12.08
CA ALA A 306 -19.09 12.33 -12.94
C ALA A 306 -18.50 12.92 -14.24
N GLN A 307 -17.42 13.68 -14.14
CA GLN A 307 -16.69 14.23 -15.29
C GLN A 307 -16.10 13.13 -16.19
N GLN A 308 -15.60 12.04 -15.62
CA GLN A 308 -15.16 10.86 -16.39
C GLN A 308 -16.30 10.16 -17.14
N MET A 309 -17.55 10.36 -16.72
CA MET A 309 -18.74 9.82 -17.37
C MET A 309 -19.45 10.84 -18.28
N ASN A 310 -18.82 11.98 -18.60
CA ASN A 310 -19.42 13.08 -19.39
C ASN A 310 -20.73 13.65 -18.81
N ASN A 311 -21.00 13.45 -17.52
CA ASN A 311 -22.07 14.17 -16.85
C ASN A 311 -21.57 15.56 -16.44
N GLU A 312 -22.40 16.59 -16.67
CA GLU A 312 -22.17 17.91 -16.11
C GLU A 312 -22.00 17.79 -14.58
N GLY A 313 -20.92 18.38 -14.07
CA GLY A 313 -20.59 18.31 -12.64
C GLY A 313 -21.70 18.93 -11.81
N VAL A 314 -22.18 18.21 -10.79
CA VAL A 314 -23.23 18.69 -9.88
C VAL A 314 -22.61 19.46 -8.73
N PHE A 315 -22.16 20.70 -8.94
CA PHE A 315 -21.67 21.54 -7.85
C PHE A 315 -21.94 23.02 -8.13
N ASP A 316 -22.56 23.71 -7.18
CA ASP A 316 -21.96 24.94 -6.62
C ASP A 316 -22.65 25.44 -5.33
N GLU A 317 -23.96 25.28 -5.15
CA GLU A 317 -24.66 25.89 -3.99
C GLU A 317 -24.23 25.35 -2.61
N ASP A 318 -24.14 24.02 -2.41
CA ASP A 318 -23.82 23.50 -1.07
C ASP A 318 -22.39 23.85 -0.60
N LEU A 319 -21.45 24.10 -1.53
CA LEU A 319 -20.07 24.47 -1.17
C LEU A 319 -19.96 25.93 -0.79
N GLU A 320 -20.73 26.79 -1.44
CA GLU A 320 -20.83 28.19 -1.04
C GLU A 320 -21.42 28.32 0.36
N GLN A 321 -22.39 27.47 0.70
CA GLN A 321 -23.03 27.43 2.03
C GLN A 321 -22.24 26.66 3.09
N ALA A 322 -21.28 25.82 2.70
CA ALA A 322 -20.44 25.09 3.65
C ALA A 322 -19.54 26.04 4.45
N GLU A 323 -19.15 25.63 5.67
CA GLU A 323 -18.25 26.41 6.51
C GLU A 323 -16.90 26.72 5.83
N ASP A 324 -16.33 27.88 6.16
CA ASP A 324 -15.00 28.28 5.71
C ASP A 324 -13.95 27.26 6.16
N ILE A 325 -13.02 26.91 5.24
CA ILE A 325 -11.88 26.08 5.62
C ILE A 325 -10.79 26.98 6.18
N GLN A 326 -10.37 26.69 7.42
CA GLN A 326 -9.27 27.39 8.08
C GLN A 326 -7.95 26.64 7.91
N LEU A 327 -6.98 27.32 7.31
CA LEU A 327 -5.59 26.89 7.20
C LEU A 327 -4.73 27.68 8.18
N THR A 328 -3.61 27.07 8.58
CA THR A 328 -2.62 27.73 9.43
C THR A 328 -1.27 27.71 8.74
N TYR A 329 -0.52 28.80 8.83
CA TYR A 329 0.88 28.81 8.43
C TYR A 329 1.77 29.34 9.55
N GLU A 330 2.96 28.77 9.65
CA GLU A 330 4.00 29.18 10.58
C GLU A 330 5.21 29.72 9.81
N ASP A 331 5.83 30.79 10.33
CA ASP A 331 7.06 31.34 9.80
C ASP A 331 8.30 30.88 10.61
N SER A 332 9.49 31.35 10.22
CA SER A 332 10.74 31.07 10.94
C SER A 332 10.75 31.50 12.41
N SER A 333 9.85 32.40 12.83
CA SER A 333 9.70 32.84 14.22
C SER A 333 8.74 31.96 15.03
N SER A 334 8.18 30.92 14.40
CA SER A 334 7.09 30.08 14.94
C SER A 334 5.81 30.87 15.21
N THR A 335 5.64 32.03 14.57
CA THR A 335 4.39 32.79 14.66
C THR A 335 3.35 32.11 13.77
N VAL A 336 2.22 31.73 14.36
CA VAL A 336 1.12 31.07 13.65
C VAL A 336 0.12 32.11 13.17
N GLN A 337 -0.18 32.09 11.88
CA GLN A 337 -1.18 32.93 11.24
C GLN A 337 -2.25 32.06 10.55
N GLN A 338 -3.41 32.64 10.27
CA GLN A 338 -4.55 31.93 9.70
C GLN A 338 -4.85 32.41 8.28
N LEU A 339 -5.26 31.48 7.41
CA LEU A 339 -5.77 31.73 6.08
C LEU A 339 -7.16 31.07 5.97
N ARG A 340 -8.18 31.82 5.54
CA ARG A 340 -9.55 31.30 5.39
C ARG A 340 -9.91 31.17 3.93
N LEU A 341 -10.32 29.97 3.52
CA LEU A 341 -10.84 29.70 2.18
C LEU A 341 -12.37 29.79 2.21
N LYS A 342 -12.92 30.75 1.47
CA LYS A 342 -14.35 31.12 1.55
C LYS A 342 -15.13 30.62 0.36
N SER A 343 -14.57 30.82 -0.84
CA SER A 343 -15.28 30.53 -2.08
C SER A 343 -15.32 29.03 -2.38
N ALA A 344 -16.36 28.61 -3.12
CA ALA A 344 -16.49 27.23 -3.57
C ALA A 344 -15.26 26.78 -4.37
N ALA A 345 -14.72 27.63 -5.25
CA ALA A 345 -13.53 27.33 -6.04
C ALA A 345 -12.29 27.03 -5.18
N GLU A 346 -12.06 27.78 -4.11
CA GLU A 346 -10.97 27.53 -3.17
C GLU A 346 -11.16 26.22 -2.40
N LYS A 347 -12.39 25.97 -1.94
CA LYS A 347 -12.78 24.73 -1.23
C LYS A 347 -12.59 23.50 -2.13
N VAL A 348 -12.93 23.59 -3.42
CA VAL A 348 -12.63 22.53 -4.40
C VAL A 348 -11.13 22.36 -4.57
N GLY A 349 -10.39 23.46 -4.76
CA GLY A 349 -8.95 23.41 -4.98
C GLY A 349 -8.17 22.75 -3.84
N ILE A 350 -8.54 23.02 -2.59
CA ILE A 350 -7.94 22.31 -1.45
C ILE A 350 -8.40 20.85 -1.37
N ALA A 351 -9.66 20.54 -1.69
CA ALA A 351 -10.14 19.17 -1.67
C ALA A 351 -9.39 18.28 -2.67
N GLU A 352 -9.05 18.80 -3.84
CA GLU A 352 -8.20 18.11 -4.81
C GLU A 352 -6.80 17.86 -4.27
N ALA A 353 -6.18 18.85 -3.62
CA ALA A 353 -4.88 18.70 -2.98
C ALA A 353 -4.92 17.64 -1.85
N LEU A 354 -5.98 17.64 -1.05
CA LEU A 354 -6.18 16.68 0.03
C LEU A 354 -6.51 15.28 -0.49
N LEU A 355 -7.17 15.14 -1.65
CA LEU A 355 -7.53 13.84 -2.25
C LEU A 355 -6.28 12.97 -2.47
N ALA A 356 -5.16 13.57 -2.83
CA ALA A 356 -3.87 12.88 -2.98
C ALA A 356 -3.35 12.27 -1.65
N MET A 357 -3.87 12.73 -0.50
CA MET A 357 -3.47 12.30 0.85
C MET A 357 -4.60 11.55 1.58
N LYS A 358 -5.68 11.14 0.88
CA LYS A 358 -6.92 10.60 1.48
C LYS A 358 -6.76 9.39 2.38
N GLN A 359 -5.83 8.49 2.09
CA GLN A 359 -5.69 7.21 2.80
C GLN A 359 -5.29 7.37 4.28
N ASP A 360 -4.69 8.52 4.65
CA ASP A 360 -4.14 8.76 5.97
C ASP A 360 -4.84 9.90 6.74
N MET A 361 -5.98 10.41 6.24
CA MET A 361 -6.70 11.52 6.87
C MET A 361 -7.69 11.04 7.93
N GLN A 362 -7.59 11.62 9.12
CA GLN A 362 -8.50 11.46 10.25
C GLN A 362 -8.80 12.85 10.82
N VAL A 363 -10.02 13.06 11.32
CA VAL A 363 -10.43 14.33 11.93
C VAL A 363 -9.47 14.68 13.09
N GLY A 364 -9.08 15.95 13.20
CA GLY A 364 -8.12 16.47 14.18
C GLY A 364 -6.65 16.22 13.83
N LYS A 365 -6.36 15.53 12.71
CA LYS A 365 -4.97 15.33 12.26
C LYS A 365 -4.46 16.57 11.54
N LYS A 366 -3.30 17.07 11.96
CA LYS A 366 -2.56 18.13 11.25
C LYS A 366 -1.83 17.55 10.03
N VAL A 367 -2.07 18.14 8.86
CA VAL A 367 -1.52 17.74 7.56
C VAL A 367 -0.64 18.86 7.01
N PHE A 368 0.54 18.51 6.52
CA PHE A 368 1.45 19.44 5.85
C PHE A 368 1.06 19.61 4.37
N LEU A 369 0.70 20.84 3.99
CA LEU A 369 0.25 21.16 2.64
C LEU A 369 1.36 21.72 1.76
N ALA A 370 2.07 22.73 2.24
CA ALA A 370 3.00 23.50 1.42
C ALA A 370 4.15 24.04 2.27
N CYS A 371 5.27 24.38 1.63
CA CYS A 371 6.31 25.17 2.29
C CYS A 371 7.03 26.02 1.26
N ALA A 372 7.26 27.27 1.59
CA ALA A 372 8.11 28.20 0.87
C ALA A 372 9.38 28.47 1.70
N TRP A 373 10.53 28.63 1.06
CA TRP A 373 11.78 28.93 1.74
C TRP A 373 12.76 29.73 0.87
N CYS A 374 13.63 30.47 1.54
CA CYS A 374 14.74 31.20 0.93
C CYS A 374 16.01 31.00 1.74
N THR A 375 17.18 31.03 1.09
CA THR A 375 18.45 31.14 1.81
C THR A 375 18.69 32.60 2.21
N GLU A 376 19.41 32.84 3.31
CA GLU A 376 19.74 34.19 3.75
C GLU A 376 20.67 34.92 2.77
N GLU A 377 21.51 34.18 2.05
CA GLU A 377 22.39 34.74 1.02
C GLU A 377 21.59 35.25 -0.17
N GLU A 378 20.69 34.41 -0.72
CA GLU A 378 19.81 34.80 -1.84
C GLU A 378 18.86 35.93 -1.43
N ARG A 379 18.31 35.90 -0.21
CA ARG A 379 17.49 37.00 0.33
C ARG A 379 18.27 38.31 0.36
N LYS A 380 19.49 38.32 0.90
CA LYS A 380 20.34 39.53 0.94
C LYS A 380 20.70 40.02 -0.45
N LEU A 381 20.88 39.10 -1.40
CA LEU A 381 21.15 39.46 -2.79
C LEU A 381 19.91 40.10 -3.44
N PHE A 382 18.72 39.53 -3.21
CA PHE A 382 17.45 40.13 -3.64
C PHE A 382 17.21 41.50 -3.00
N GLN A 383 17.57 41.70 -1.72
CA GLN A 383 17.48 43.02 -1.08
C GLN A 383 18.32 44.09 -1.78
N LYS A 384 19.46 43.70 -2.37
CA LYS A 384 20.31 44.61 -3.15
C LYS A 384 19.73 44.87 -4.53
N TYR A 385 19.27 43.81 -5.20
CA TYR A 385 18.78 43.84 -6.59
C TYR A 385 17.34 43.30 -6.72
N PRO A 386 16.32 43.99 -6.18
CA PRO A 386 14.94 43.53 -6.19
C PRO A 386 14.15 43.88 -7.45
N GLU A 387 14.77 44.56 -8.43
CA GLU A 387 14.08 45.24 -9.53
C GLU A 387 13.26 44.29 -10.41
N VAL A 388 13.72 43.04 -10.59
CA VAL A 388 13.08 42.03 -11.44
C VAL A 388 12.91 40.72 -10.68
N LEU A 389 11.69 40.18 -10.69
CA LEU A 389 11.35 38.86 -10.16
C LEU A 389 10.67 38.01 -11.23
N MET A 390 11.29 36.92 -11.63
CA MET A 390 10.71 35.95 -12.55
C MET A 390 10.18 34.77 -11.73
N VAL A 391 9.05 34.20 -12.11
CA VAL A 391 8.42 33.07 -11.41
C VAL A 391 8.04 31.99 -12.41
N ASP A 392 8.24 30.73 -12.02
CA ASP A 392 7.88 29.57 -12.82
C ASP A 392 7.44 28.42 -11.90
N VAL A 393 6.60 27.53 -12.42
CA VAL A 393 6.12 26.34 -11.71
C VAL A 393 6.43 25.08 -12.50
N THR A 394 7.30 24.23 -11.94
CA THR A 394 7.70 22.97 -12.56
C THR A 394 7.03 21.76 -11.91
N PHE A 395 6.77 20.71 -12.71
CA PHE A 395 6.09 19.50 -12.28
C PHE A 395 7.03 18.30 -12.09
N GLN A 396 6.52 17.27 -11.40
CA GLN A 396 7.20 15.97 -11.22
C GLN A 396 8.58 16.07 -10.55
N THR A 397 8.80 17.11 -9.74
CA THR A 397 10.08 17.38 -9.07
C THR A 397 10.28 16.58 -7.78
N ASN A 398 9.29 15.80 -7.36
CA ASN A 398 9.33 14.99 -6.13
C ASN A 398 8.50 13.70 -6.27
N ASN A 399 8.70 12.78 -5.34
CA ASN A 399 8.02 11.47 -5.31
C ASN A 399 6.49 11.57 -5.14
N GLN A 400 5.97 12.72 -4.73
CA GLN A 400 4.53 12.98 -4.60
C GLN A 400 3.95 13.70 -5.83
N GLY A 401 4.78 14.03 -6.82
CA GLY A 401 4.37 14.77 -8.01
C GLY A 401 3.92 16.21 -7.74
N ARG A 402 4.22 16.78 -6.55
CA ARG A 402 3.78 18.13 -6.18
C ARG A 402 4.45 19.20 -7.06
N PRO A 403 3.75 20.28 -7.44
CA PRO A 403 4.37 21.40 -8.15
C PRO A 403 5.46 22.06 -7.31
N LEU A 404 6.53 22.49 -7.97
CA LEU A 404 7.61 23.27 -7.38
C LEU A 404 7.59 24.66 -8.01
N PHE A 405 7.27 25.65 -7.20
CA PHE A 405 7.45 27.06 -7.52
C PHE A 405 8.92 27.44 -7.36
N THR A 406 9.48 28.06 -8.38
CA THR A 406 10.83 28.61 -8.37
C THR A 406 10.80 30.04 -8.84
N SER A 407 11.52 30.91 -8.14
CA SER A 407 11.76 32.27 -8.60
C SER A 407 13.16 32.44 -9.19
N CYS A 408 13.34 33.47 -10.00
CA CYS A 408 14.63 33.83 -10.57
C CYS A 408 14.75 35.34 -10.62
N SER A 409 15.90 35.88 -10.23
CA SER A 409 16.18 37.31 -10.30
C SER A 409 17.60 37.55 -10.82
N PRO A 410 17.81 38.57 -11.67
CA PRO A 410 19.14 38.98 -12.07
C PRO A 410 19.83 39.72 -10.90
N GLY A 411 21.06 39.34 -10.60
CA GLY A 411 21.94 40.04 -9.68
C GLY A 411 22.88 40.99 -10.40
N ARG A 412 24.01 41.29 -9.76
CA ARG A 412 25.11 42.04 -10.37
C ARG A 412 25.62 41.29 -11.62
N ASP A 413 25.97 42.04 -12.66
CA ASP A 413 26.59 41.52 -13.90
C ASP A 413 25.73 40.46 -14.62
N MET A 414 24.39 40.53 -14.48
CA MET A 414 23.42 39.60 -15.10
C MET A 414 23.56 38.13 -14.66
N PHE A 415 24.19 37.87 -13.51
CA PHE A 415 24.16 36.54 -12.89
C PHE A 415 22.81 36.30 -12.22
N PHE A 416 22.11 35.25 -12.64
CA PHE A 416 20.81 34.90 -12.10
C PHE A 416 20.95 34.08 -10.82
N PHE A 417 20.04 34.32 -9.88
CA PHE A 417 19.93 33.56 -8.63
C PHE A 417 18.45 33.29 -8.33
N THR A 418 18.17 32.43 -7.35
CA THR A 418 16.81 31.99 -7.00
C THR A 418 16.41 32.52 -5.63
N PRO A 419 15.76 33.70 -5.54
CA PRO A 419 15.35 34.27 -4.25
C PRO A 419 14.48 33.34 -3.41
N LEU A 420 13.58 32.58 -4.04
CA LEU A 420 12.53 31.82 -3.37
C LEU A 420 12.26 30.48 -4.07
N ARG A 421 11.97 29.46 -3.26
CA ARG A 421 11.45 28.17 -3.71
C ARG A 421 10.23 27.80 -2.88
N ALA A 422 9.25 27.11 -3.46
CA ALA A 422 8.13 26.57 -2.69
C ALA A 422 7.57 25.26 -3.25
N TYR A 423 7.34 24.29 -2.36
CA TYR A 423 6.53 23.12 -2.68
C TYR A 423 5.06 23.46 -2.50
N LEU A 424 4.29 23.30 -3.57
CA LEU A 424 2.88 23.65 -3.61
C LEU A 424 1.98 22.41 -3.46
N PRO A 425 0.77 22.55 -2.88
CA PRO A 425 -0.20 21.46 -2.79
C PRO A 425 -0.97 21.28 -4.11
N SER A 426 -1.12 22.36 -4.89
CA SER A 426 -1.76 22.41 -6.21
C SER A 426 -1.36 23.70 -6.93
N GLN A 427 -1.87 23.92 -8.15
CA GLN A 427 -1.75 25.18 -8.90
C GLN A 427 -3.05 26.00 -8.86
N CYS A 428 -3.86 25.81 -7.82
CA CYS A 428 -5.07 26.60 -7.67
C CYS A 428 -4.71 28.03 -7.25
N ARG A 429 -5.49 29.01 -7.71
CA ARG A 429 -5.33 30.43 -7.37
C ARG A 429 -5.10 30.71 -5.89
N TRP A 430 -5.82 30.03 -4.99
CA TRP A 430 -5.68 30.22 -3.53
C TRP A 430 -4.26 29.96 -3.01
N VAL A 431 -3.53 29.03 -3.63
CA VAL A 431 -2.14 28.72 -3.27
C VAL A 431 -1.23 29.89 -3.63
N PHE A 432 -1.45 30.49 -4.81
CA PHE A 432 -0.70 31.66 -5.25
C PHE A 432 -1.09 32.92 -4.47
N SER A 433 -2.35 33.06 -4.09
CA SER A 433 -2.82 34.09 -3.14
C SER A 433 -2.06 34.00 -1.81
N TRP A 434 -1.93 32.80 -1.22
CA TRP A 434 -1.08 32.59 -0.05
C TRP A 434 0.40 32.92 -0.29
N LEU A 435 0.94 32.53 -1.45
CA LEU A 435 2.33 32.84 -1.80
C LEU A 435 2.59 34.35 -1.87
N PHE A 436 1.82 35.08 -2.68
CA PHE A 436 2.02 36.51 -2.91
C PHE A 436 1.56 37.37 -1.73
N GLY A 437 0.47 36.99 -1.05
CA GLY A 437 -0.09 37.74 0.07
C GLY A 437 0.60 37.49 1.41
N SER A 438 1.27 36.35 1.60
CA SER A 438 1.86 36.00 2.90
C SER A 438 3.30 35.49 2.79
N ALA A 439 3.55 34.43 2.03
CA ALA A 439 4.84 33.75 2.07
C ALA A 439 5.99 34.62 1.51
N ILE A 440 5.81 35.21 0.33
CA ILE A 440 6.80 36.08 -0.33
C ILE A 440 7.08 37.34 0.53
N PRO A 441 6.06 38.08 1.01
CA PRO A 441 6.25 39.19 1.96
C PRO A 441 7.08 38.84 3.18
N LEU A 442 6.80 37.71 3.84
CA LEU A 442 7.52 37.26 5.03
C LEU A 442 8.98 36.87 4.70
N LEU A 443 9.20 36.22 3.57
CA LEU A 443 10.51 35.67 3.19
C LEU A 443 11.45 36.69 2.56
N LEU A 444 10.97 37.56 1.67
CA LEU A 444 11.79 38.55 0.97
C LEU A 444 11.74 39.94 1.61
N GLY A 445 10.66 40.24 2.34
CA GLY A 445 10.45 41.51 3.04
C GLY A 445 9.77 42.57 2.17
N MET A 446 8.80 43.27 2.76
CA MET A 446 7.98 44.28 2.08
C MET A 446 8.80 45.40 1.41
N TYR A 447 9.89 45.84 2.05
CA TYR A 447 10.74 46.90 1.50
C TYR A 447 11.39 46.51 0.17
N SER A 448 11.81 45.25 0.03
CA SER A 448 12.38 44.77 -1.23
C SER A 448 11.32 44.60 -2.30
N LEU A 449 10.16 44.08 -1.94
CA LEU A 449 9.04 43.90 -2.87
C LEU A 449 8.51 45.25 -3.40
N ALA A 450 8.48 46.29 -2.56
CA ALA A 450 8.10 47.64 -2.98
C ALA A 450 9.08 48.26 -4.02
N ARG A 451 10.29 47.72 -4.14
CA ARG A 451 11.28 48.12 -5.17
C ARG A 451 11.25 47.24 -6.41
N THR A 452 10.45 46.17 -6.42
CA THR A 452 10.28 45.31 -7.59
C THR A 452 9.47 46.06 -8.64
N GLN A 453 10.06 46.23 -9.82
CA GLN A 453 9.46 46.98 -10.93
C GLN A 453 8.81 46.07 -11.96
N LEU A 454 9.31 44.84 -12.09
CA LEU A 454 8.87 43.89 -13.09
C LEU A 454 8.75 42.50 -12.48
N VAL A 455 7.57 41.90 -12.63
CA VAL A 455 7.34 40.48 -12.35
C VAL A 455 7.05 39.75 -13.65
N LEU A 456 7.83 38.71 -13.95
CA LEU A 456 7.68 37.90 -15.16
C LEU A 456 7.14 36.52 -14.76
N SER A 457 5.98 36.16 -15.31
CA SER A 457 5.34 34.85 -15.16
C SER A 457 5.01 34.30 -16.55
N ASP A 458 4.66 33.02 -16.62
CA ASP A 458 3.88 32.54 -17.74
C ASP A 458 2.47 33.18 -17.76
N GLY A 459 1.69 32.87 -18.80
CA GLY A 459 0.33 33.37 -18.96
C GLY A 459 -0.72 32.67 -18.09
N ASP A 460 -0.35 31.98 -17.00
CA ASP A 460 -1.32 31.30 -16.12
C ASP A 460 -2.12 32.32 -15.28
N PRO A 461 -3.45 32.42 -15.48
CA PRO A 461 -4.31 33.32 -14.70
C PRO A 461 -4.30 33.06 -13.20
N ASN A 462 -4.00 31.84 -12.76
CA ASN A 462 -3.89 31.56 -11.33
C ASN A 462 -2.70 32.30 -10.69
N ILE A 463 -1.63 32.56 -11.46
CA ILE A 463 -0.43 33.24 -10.98
C ILE A 463 -0.60 34.75 -11.09
N TYR A 464 -0.82 35.29 -12.28
CA TYR A 464 -0.80 36.74 -12.47
C TYR A 464 -1.98 37.45 -11.79
N LEU A 465 -3.19 36.88 -11.79
CA LEU A 465 -4.33 37.49 -11.08
C LEU A 465 -4.13 37.47 -9.55
N SER A 466 -3.47 36.44 -9.02
CA SER A 466 -3.12 36.40 -7.59
C SER A 466 -2.08 37.46 -7.24
N PHE A 467 -1.12 37.70 -8.12
CA PHE A 467 -0.14 38.77 -7.95
C PHE A 467 -0.78 40.16 -7.98
N GLU A 468 -1.67 40.42 -8.94
CA GLU A 468 -2.42 41.68 -9.06
C GLU A 468 -3.28 41.97 -7.82
N GLU A 469 -3.97 40.96 -7.30
CA GLU A 469 -4.82 41.07 -6.12
C GLU A 469 -4.06 41.49 -4.86
N HIS A 470 -2.77 41.18 -4.79
CA HIS A 470 -1.90 41.46 -3.65
C HIS A 470 -0.91 42.62 -3.91
N GLN A 471 -1.07 43.35 -5.03
CA GLN A 471 -0.33 44.59 -5.20
C GLN A 471 -0.81 45.63 -4.17
N PRO A 472 0.09 46.51 -3.69
CA PRO A 472 -0.34 47.70 -2.98
C PRO A 472 -1.33 48.45 -3.86
N LYS A 473 -2.53 48.72 -3.35
CA LYS A 473 -3.45 49.64 -4.02
C LYS A 473 -2.92 51.05 -3.76
N ASP A 474 -2.64 51.80 -4.82
CA ASP A 474 -2.32 53.22 -4.70
C ASP A 474 -3.55 53.91 -4.08
N GLU A 475 -3.46 54.30 -2.80
CA GLU A 475 -4.38 55.23 -2.14
C GLU A 475 -3.95 56.68 -2.38
#